data_AF-A0A381TRT9-F1
#
_entry.id   AF-A0A381TRT9-F1
#
_cell.length_a   1.000
_cell.length_b   1.000
_cell.length_c   1.000
_cell.angle_alpha   90.00
_cell.angle_beta   90.00
_cell.angle_gamma   90.00
#
_symmetry.space_group_name_H-M   'P 1'
#
loop_
_entity.id
_entity.type
_entity.pdbx_description
1 polymer ?
#
loop_
_entity_poly.entity_id
_entity_poly.type
_entity_poly.pdbx_seq_one_letter_code
_entity_poly.pdbx_strand_id
1 'polypeptide(L)' 'NTRGADKVIYAGYFPMGLSLDRIFTELRDVPFKAEVWPRFLRENAIRVLGLDA' A
#
# COMPACT_ATOMS: atom_id res chain seq x y z
N ASN A 1 -9.38 4.56 9.19
CA ASN A 1 -8.51 3.36 8.96
C ASN A 1 -8.12 2.69 10.30
N THR A 2 -9.07 2.49 11.23
CA THR A 2 -8.85 1.79 12.52
C THR A 2 -9.20 0.30 12.48
N ARG A 3 -10.17 -0.10 11.65
CA ARG A 3 -10.51 -1.51 11.38
C ARG A 3 -9.89 -1.93 10.04
N GLY A 4 -9.15 -3.04 10.04
CA GLY A 4 -8.65 -3.66 8.81
C GLY A 4 -7.34 -3.08 8.25
N ALA A 5 -6.55 -2.38 9.06
CA ALA A 5 -5.22 -1.90 8.65
C ALA A 5 -4.31 -3.05 8.17
N ASP A 6 -4.52 -4.27 8.67
CA ASP A 6 -3.71 -5.45 8.34
C ASP A 6 -4.26 -6.27 7.16
N LYS A 7 -5.32 -5.77 6.50
CA LYS A 7 -6.10 -6.50 5.48
C LYS A 7 -5.99 -5.93 4.07
N VAL A 8 -5.23 -4.85 3.87
CA VAL A 8 -5.11 -4.14 2.58
C VAL A 8 -3.63 -3.98 2.23
N ILE A 9 -3.26 -4.25 0.98
CA ILE A 9 -1.89 -4.14 0.45
C ILE A 9 -1.91 -3.22 -0.78
N TYR A 10 -0.86 -2.43 -0.97
CA TYR A 10 -0.64 -1.65 -2.18
C TYR A 10 -0.39 -2.53 -3.41
N ALA A 11 -1.05 -2.21 -4.52
CA ALA A 11 -0.77 -2.77 -5.83
C ALA A 11 -0.93 -1.69 -6.92
N GLY A 12 0.15 -1.37 -7.64
CA GLY A 12 0.15 -0.28 -8.63
C GLY A 12 -0.34 -0.66 -10.02
N TYR A 13 -0.42 -1.96 -10.35
CA TYR A 13 -0.82 -2.49 -11.67
C TYR A 13 -0.05 -1.90 -12.88
N PHE A 14 1.11 -1.28 -12.63
CA PHE A 14 1.96 -0.69 -13.67
C PHE A 14 2.60 -1.79 -14.55
N PRO A 15 2.71 -1.59 -15.88
CA PRO A 15 2.30 -0.42 -16.67
C PRO A 15 0.87 -0.48 -17.23
N MET A 16 0.11 -1.55 -16.95
CA MET A 16 -1.24 -1.74 -17.49
C MET A 16 -2.29 -0.84 -16.85
N GLY A 17 -1.98 -0.23 -15.70
CA GLY A 17 -2.82 0.72 -14.97
C GLY A 17 -2.39 2.17 -15.14
N LEU A 18 -2.20 2.86 -14.02
CA LEU A 18 -1.78 4.27 -13.99
C LEU A 18 -0.26 4.39 -14.15
N SER A 19 0.21 5.56 -14.59
CA SER A 19 1.64 5.89 -14.58
C SER A 19 2.17 6.01 -13.15
N LEU A 20 3.45 5.72 -12.95
CA LEU A 20 4.09 5.85 -11.63
C LEU A 20 3.97 7.28 -11.07
N ASP A 21 4.12 8.30 -11.93
CA ASP A 21 4.01 9.70 -11.55
C ASP A 21 2.63 10.04 -10.95
N ARG A 22 1.57 9.56 -11.62
CA ARG A 22 0.20 9.71 -11.11
C ARG A 22 -0.01 8.93 -9.82
N ILE A 23 0.45 7.68 -9.75
CA ILE A 23 0.32 6.84 -8.55
C ILE A 23 0.98 7.51 -7.34
N PHE A 24 2.24 7.96 -7.45
CA PHE A 24 2.95 8.56 -6.32
C PHE A 24 2.47 9.97 -5.98
N THR A 25 1.88 10.69 -6.95
CA THR A 25 1.22 11.96 -6.68
C THR A 25 -0.05 11.75 -5.89
N GLU A 26 -0.97 10.92 -6.37
CA GLU A 26 -2.27 10.71 -5.73
C GLU A 26 -2.21 9.88 -4.44
N LEU A 27 -1.22 8.98 -4.28
CA LEU A 27 -1.05 8.22 -3.05
C LEU A 27 -0.89 9.14 -1.83
N ARG A 28 -0.15 10.24 -1.96
CA ARG A 28 0.11 11.17 -0.84
C ARG A 28 -1.17 11.76 -0.23
N ASP A 29 -2.25 11.84 -1.01
CA ASP A 29 -3.53 12.42 -0.60
C ASP A 29 -4.48 11.40 0.03
N VAL A 30 -4.09 10.11 0.08
CA VAL A 30 -4.89 9.10 0.77
C VAL A 30 -4.91 9.42 2.26
N PRO A 31 -6.10 9.55 2.91
CA PRO A 31 -6.22 9.97 4.31
C PRO A 31 -5.92 8.83 5.28
N PHE A 32 -4.77 8.17 5.11
CA PHE A 32 -4.24 7.19 6.02
C PHE A 32 -3.61 7.84 7.23
N LYS A 33 -3.89 7.29 8.42
CA LYS A 33 -3.12 7.62 9.61
C LYS A 33 -1.67 7.19 9.40
N ALA A 34 -0.73 7.87 10.06
CA ALA A 34 0.69 7.62 9.92
C ALA A 34 1.06 6.14 10.13
N GLU A 35 0.46 5.49 11.12
CA GLU A 35 0.73 4.08 11.46
C GLU A 35 0.18 3.06 10.43
N VAL A 36 -0.69 3.48 9.51
CA VAL A 36 -1.29 2.60 8.49
C VAL A 36 -0.40 2.49 7.25
N TRP A 37 0.42 3.51 6.99
CA TRP A 37 1.28 3.58 5.80
C TRP A 37 2.25 2.40 5.66
N PRO A 38 3.04 2.03 6.70
CA PRO A 38 3.95 0.87 6.62
C PRO A 38 3.20 -0.43 6.32
N ARG A 39 2.03 -0.63 6.93
CA ARG A 39 1.18 -1.82 6.73
C ARG A 39 0.72 -1.93 5.28
N PHE A 40 0.18 -0.84 4.74
CA PHE A 40 -0.33 -0.79 3.38
C PHE A 40 0.78 -0.97 2.33
N LEU A 41 1.91 -0.27 2.48
CA LEU A 41 2.98 -0.27 1.47
C LEU A 41 3.90 -1.50 1.53
N ARG A 42 4.00 -2.17 2.69
CA ARG A 42 5.01 -3.23 2.88
C ARG A 42 4.60 -4.36 3.82
N GLU A 43 4.25 -4.06 5.07
CA GLU A 43 4.21 -5.09 6.13
C GLU A 43 3.14 -6.16 5.85
N ASN A 44 1.98 -5.76 5.32
CA ASN A 44 0.94 -6.71 4.94
C ASN A 44 1.38 -7.60 3.78
N ALA A 45 2.14 -7.05 2.82
CA ALA A 45 2.66 -7.82 1.69
C ALA A 45 3.64 -8.91 2.18
N ILE A 46 4.53 -8.56 3.11
CA ILE A 46 5.47 -9.52 3.69
C ILE A 46 4.72 -10.70 4.32
N ARG A 47 3.77 -10.40 5.20
CA ARG A 47 3.00 -11.43 5.90
C ARG A 47 2.17 -12.32 4.98
N VAL A 48 1.52 -11.72 3.97
CA VAL A 48 0.60 -12.46 3.08
C VAL A 48 1.35 -13.24 2.01
N LEU A 49 2.47 -12.72 1.53
CA LEU A 49 3.25 -13.32 0.44
C LEU A 49 4.45 -14.14 0.94
N GLY A 50 4.71 -14.17 2.25
CA GLY A 50 5.82 -14.91 2.85
C GLY A 50 7.19 -14.38 2.40
N LEU A 51 7.39 -13.06 2.51
CA LEU A 51 8.62 -12.39 2.04
C LEU A 51 9.63 -12.11 3.17
N ASP A 52 9.38 -12.66 4.35
CA ASP A 52 10.30 -12.73 5.48
C ASP A 52 11.43 -13.72 5.15
N ALA A 53 12.66 -13.20 5.11
CA ALA A 53 13.89 -13.95 4.86
C ALA A 53 14.56 -14.41 6.16
#